data_AF-A0A0C2BXG9-F1
#
_entry.id   AF-A0A0C2BXG9-F1
#
_cell.length_a   1.000
_cell.length_b   1.000
_cell.length_c   1.000
_cell.angle_alpha   90.00
_cell.angle_beta   90.00
_cell.angle_gamma   90.00
#
_symmetry.space_group_name_H-M   'P 1'
#
loop_
_entity.id
_entity.type
_entity.pdbx_description
1 polymer ?
#
loop_
_entity_poly.entity_id
_entity_poly.type
_entity_poly.pdbx_seq_one_letter_code
_entity_poly.pdbx_strand_id
1 'polypeptide(L)' 'GGSFVAERRESARYKYQLRAVSEHRGVPQSGHFVTYRRGIEDQYTWHLTNDAKVERVPYSQVAAAQA' A
#
# COMPACT_ATOMS: atom_id res chain seq x y z
N GLY A 1 10.49 -22.40 -28.34
CA GLY A 1 11.00 -21.22 -27.61
C GLY A 1 9.95 -20.19 -27.18
N GLY A 2 8.68 -20.26 -27.61
CA GLY A 2 7.67 -19.21 -27.32
C GLY A 2 6.79 -19.38 -26.07
N SER A 3 6.79 -20.57 -25.46
CA SER A 3 5.84 -20.93 -24.37
C SER A 3 6.08 -20.15 -23.07
N PHE A 4 7.33 -20.08 -22.60
CA PHE A 4 7.67 -19.51 -21.29
C PHE A 4 7.43 -18.00 -21.17
N VAL A 5 7.53 -17.26 -22.27
CA VAL A 5 7.34 -15.79 -22.28
C VAL A 5 5.86 -15.44 -22.26
N ALA A 6 5.03 -16.23 -22.94
CA ALA A 6 3.57 -16.09 -22.91
C ALA A 6 3.03 -16.39 -21.50
N GLU A 7 3.49 -17.49 -20.88
CA GLU A 7 3.12 -17.91 -19.52
C GLU A 7 3.45 -16.85 -18.47
N ARG A 8 4.63 -16.20 -18.57
CA ARG A 8 5.01 -15.07 -17.69
C ARG A 8 4.14 -13.84 -17.86
N ARG A 9 3.72 -13.52 -19.09
CA ARG A 9 2.82 -12.39 -19.36
C ARG A 9 1.42 -12.65 -18.82
N GLU A 10 0.93 -13.89 -18.96
CA GLU A 10 -0.37 -14.28 -18.43
C GLU A 10 -0.40 -14.24 -16.91
N SER A 11 0.66 -14.75 -16.25
CA SER A 11 0.80 -14.70 -14.79
C SER A 11 1.11 -13.30 -14.23
N ALA A 12 1.49 -12.33 -15.08
CA ALA A 12 1.62 -10.93 -14.69
C ALA A 12 0.30 -10.15 -14.79
N ARG A 13 -0.69 -10.66 -15.55
CA ARG A 13 -1.97 -9.97 -15.81
C ARG A 13 -2.73 -9.61 -14.54
N TYR A 14 -2.61 -10.44 -13.51
CA TYR A 14 -3.31 -10.28 -12.24
C TYR A 14 -2.38 -9.88 -11.09
N LYS A 15 -1.19 -9.34 -11.40
CA LYS A 15 -0.29 -8.78 -10.39
C LYS A 15 -0.65 -7.33 -10.13
N TYR A 16 -1.05 -7.05 -8.90
CA TYR A 16 -1.38 -5.70 -8.45
C TYR A 16 -0.28 -5.16 -7.54
N GLN A 17 0.02 -3.88 -7.67
CA GLN A 17 0.93 -3.19 -6.76
C GLN A 17 0.12 -2.38 -5.75
N LEU A 18 0.30 -2.67 -4.46
CA LEU A 18 -0.37 -1.94 -3.39
C LEU A 18 -0.06 -0.44 -3.46
N ARG A 19 -1.09 0.41 -3.51
CA ARG A 19 -0.97 1.88 -3.61
C ARG A 19 -1.31 2.60 -2.32
N ALA A 20 -2.23 2.06 -1.52
CA ALA A 20 -2.62 2.63 -0.24
C ALA A 20 -3.21 1.56 0.68
N VAL A 21 -3.19 1.85 1.97
CA VAL A 21 -3.79 1.06 3.05
C VAL A 21 -4.50 2.04 3.99
N SER A 22 -5.79 1.86 4.22
CA SER A 22 -6.53 2.60 5.25
C SER A 22 -6.59 1.73 6.49
N GLU A 23 -6.06 2.23 7.60
CA GLU A 23 -5.99 1.50 8.87
C GLU A 23 -6.94 2.16 9.88
N HIS A 24 -7.79 1.34 10.51
CA HIS A 24 -8.59 1.75 11.65
C HIS A 24 -7.84 1.45 12.95
N ARG A 25 -7.73 2.45 13.83
CA ARG A 25 -7.12 2.32 15.16
C ARG A 25 -8.15 2.63 16.23
N GLY A 26 -8.64 1.60 16.93
CA GLY A 26 -9.61 1.76 18.00
C GLY A 26 -10.55 0.58 18.13
N VAL A 27 -11.67 0.80 18.81
CA VAL A 27 -12.77 -0.17 18.98
C VAL A 27 -13.79 -0.01 17.86
N PRO A 28 -14.71 -0.98 17.62
CA PRO A 28 -15.61 -0.91 16.48
C PRO A 28 -16.51 0.34 16.41
N GLN A 29 -16.82 0.97 17.55
CA GLN A 29 -17.68 2.15 17.63
C GLN A 29 -16.91 3.47 17.74
N SER A 30 -15.59 3.45 17.92
CA SER A 30 -14.77 4.65 18.06
C SER A 30 -13.31 4.39 17.77
N GLY A 31 -12.64 5.36 17.17
CA GLY A 31 -11.24 5.23 16.82
C GLY A 31 -10.82 6.33 15.89
N HIS A 32 -9.79 6.03 15.11
CA HIS A 32 -9.21 6.94 14.15
C HIS A 32 -8.79 6.21 12.88
N PHE A 33 -9.03 6.82 11.73
CA PHE A 33 -8.54 6.32 10.47
C PHE A 33 -7.28 7.05 10.06
N VAL A 34 -6.27 6.29 9.70
CA VAL A 34 -5.06 6.82 9.05
C VAL A 34 -4.87 6.12 7.72
N THR A 35 -4.22 6.78 6.77
CA THR A 35 -3.93 6.18 5.47
C THR A 35 -2.44 6.17 5.20
N TYR A 36 -1.89 4.99 4.97
CA TYR A 36 -0.59 4.83 4.35
C TYR A 36 -0.76 4.86 2.84
N ARG A 37 0.03 5.68 2.14
CA ARG A 37 -0.04 5.79 0.69
C ARG A 37 1.33 5.87 0.07
N ARG A 38 1.46 5.23 -1.09
CA ARG A 38 2.67 5.29 -1.92
C ARG A 38 2.81 6.70 -2.51
N GLY A 39 4.04 7.16 -2.71
CA GLY A 39 4.33 8.42 -3.37
C GLY A 39 3.75 8.48 -4.79
N ILE A 40 3.39 9.68 -5.23
CA ILE A 40 2.89 9.92 -6.59
C ILE A 40 4.07 9.85 -7.58
N GLU A 41 5.14 10.58 -7.28
CA GLU A 41 6.33 10.68 -8.13
C GLU A 41 7.31 9.52 -7.88
N ASP A 42 7.61 9.23 -6.61
CA ASP A 42 8.47 8.11 -6.21
C ASP A 42 7.62 6.95 -5.64
N GLN A 43 7.52 5.88 -6.42
CA GLN A 43 6.78 4.68 -6.04
C GLN A 43 7.44 3.87 -4.91
N TYR A 44 8.70 4.12 -4.54
CA TYR A 44 9.37 3.42 -3.44
C TYR A 44 9.18 4.14 -2.11
N THR A 45 8.75 5.39 -2.15
CA THR A 45 8.46 6.17 -0.96
C THR A 45 7.02 5.95 -0.49
N TRP A 46 6.85 5.89 0.83
CA TRP A 46 5.56 5.79 1.49
C TRP A 46 5.35 6.96 2.43
N HIS A 47 4.10 7.37 2.57
CA HIS A 47 3.67 8.43 3.46
C HIS A 47 2.54 7.93 4.36
N LEU A 48 2.59 8.28 5.63
CA LEU A 48 1.46 8.21 6.54
C LEU A 48 0.73 9.56 6.49
N THR A 49 -0.56 9.51 6.19
CA THR A 49 -1.47 10.64 6.27
C THR A 49 -2.38 10.45 7.48
N ASN A 50 -2.28 11.37 8.42
CA ASN A 50 -3.02 11.41 9.67
C ASN A 50 -3.66 12.79 9.79
N ASP A 51 -4.91 12.89 9.32
CA ASP A 51 -5.61 14.15 9.12
C ASP A 51 -4.79 15.17 8.31
N ALA A 52 -4.47 16.32 8.90
CA ALA A 52 -3.66 17.37 8.27
C ALA A 52 -2.15 17.07 8.28
N LYS A 53 -1.70 16.05 9.02
CA LYS A 53 -0.28 15.70 9.14
C LYS A 53 0.10 14.65 8.10
N VAL A 54 1.19 14.90 7.40
CA VAL A 54 1.77 13.99 6.41
C VAL A 54 3.23 13.78 6.73
N GLU A 55 3.64 12.52 6.86
CA GLU A 55 5.03 12.15 7.16
C GLU A 55 5.51 10.99 6.29
N ARG A 56 6.81 10.97 5.99
CA ARG A 56 7.44 9.88 5.24
C ARG A 56 7.71 8.71 6.17
N VAL A 57 7.33 7.50 5.76
CA VAL A 57 7.47 6.27 6.55
C VAL A 57 8.12 5.14 5.74
N PRO A 58 8.80 4.18 6.39
CA PRO A 58 9.31 2.99 5.70
C PRO A 58 8.17 2.02 5.38
N TYR A 59 8.36 1.19 4.34
CA TYR A 59 7.38 0.16 3.96
C TYR A 59 7.10 -0.85 5.08
N SER A 60 8.03 -1.08 6.01
CA SER A 60 7.82 -1.96 7.15
C SER A 60 6.64 -1.55 8.04
N GLN A 61 6.36 -0.25 8.18
CA GLN A 61 5.15 0.21 8.89
C GLN A 61 3.87 -0.09 8.11
N VAL A 62 3.91 0.09 6.79
CA VAL A 62 2.78 -0.21 5.90
C VAL A 62 2.45 -1.71 5.92
N ALA A 63 3.48 -2.55 5.93
CA ALA A 63 3.33 -4.01 5.99
C ALA A 63 2.82 -4.52 7.36
N ALA A 64 3.01 -3.75 8.43
CA ALA A 64 2.52 -4.08 9.76
C ALA A 64 1.10 -3.52 10.05
N ALA A 65 0.56 -2.69 9.16
CA ALA A 65 -0.74 -2.06 9.34
C ALA A 65 -1.87 -3.09 9.44
N GLN A 66 -2.86 -2.81 10.28
CA GLN A 66 -4.05 -3.65 10.45
C GLN A 66 -5.13 -3.19 9.47
N ALA A 67 -5.26 -3.89 8.33
CA ALA A 67 -6.15 -3.53 7.22
C ALA A 67 -6.89 -4.73 6.64
#